data_AF-A0A1V2PDI9-F1
#
_entry.id   AF-A0A1V2PDI9-F1
#
_cell.length_a   1.000
_cell.length_b   1.000
_cell.length_c   1.000
_cell.angle_alpha   90.00
_cell.angle_beta   90.00
_cell.angle_gamma   90.00
#
_symmetry.space_group_name_H-M   'P 1'
#
loop_
_entity.id
_entity.type
_entity.pdbx_description
1 polymer ?
#
loop_
_entity_poly.entity_id
_entity_poly.type
_entity_poly.pdbx_seq_one_letter_code
_entity_poly.pdbx_strand_id
1 'polypeptide(L)'
;MAEGQAAAIANLLKPAGVRHPWPDQIATHWGKGSKTPIVKVQPKVVVEVAADAALQAGHYRHPLRLVRHRADLRPGDVDTLPGS
;
A
#
# COMPACT_ATOMS: atom_id res chain seq x y z
N MET A 1 -2.78 16.83 -0.78
CA MET A 1 -1.49 16.25 -1.22
C MET A 1 -1.58 14.73 -1.41
N ALA A 2 -2.14 13.97 -0.46
CA ALA A 2 -2.29 12.51 -0.58
C ALA A 2 -3.22 12.05 -1.73
N GLU A 3 -4.28 12.80 -2.01
CA GLU A 3 -5.25 12.48 -3.09
C GLU A 3 -4.59 12.45 -4.47
N GLY A 4 -3.63 13.35 -4.73
CA GLY A 4 -2.85 13.35 -5.97
C GLY A 4 -1.91 12.16 -6.09
N GLN A 5 -1.37 11.65 -4.97
CA GLN A 5 -0.53 10.45 -4.96
C GLN A 5 -1.36 9.18 -5.19
N ALA A 6 -2.54 9.10 -4.56
CA ALA A 6 -3.48 7.99 -4.79
C ALA A 6 -3.93 7.95 -6.26
N ALA A 7 -4.33 9.10 -6.83
CA ALA A 7 -4.75 9.21 -8.22
C ALA A 7 -3.63 8.84 -9.21
N ALA A 8 -2.37 9.19 -8.92
CA ALA A 8 -1.23 8.87 -9.77
C ALA A 8 -1.00 7.36 -9.92
N ILE A 9 -1.23 6.57 -8.86
CA ILE A 9 -1.05 5.10 -8.91
C ILE A 9 -2.33 4.40 -9.38
N ALA A 10 -3.51 4.97 -9.08
CA ALA A 10 -4.80 4.32 -9.35
C ALA A 10 -4.94 3.84 -10.81
N ASN A 11 -4.46 4.64 -11.78
CA ASN A 11 -4.51 4.30 -13.20
C ASN A 11 -3.62 3.12 -13.61
N LEU A 12 -2.65 2.73 -12.78
CA LEU A 12 -1.74 1.60 -13.03
C LEU A 12 -2.27 0.30 -12.41
N LEU A 13 -3.19 0.39 -11.45
CA LEU A 13 -3.68 -0.75 -10.69
C LEU A 13 -4.74 -1.52 -11.48
N LYS A 14 -4.60 -2.85 -11.49
CA LYS A 14 -5.60 -3.76 -12.05
C LYS A 14 -6.34 -4.46 -10.93
N PRO A 15 -7.68 -4.64 -11.03
CA PRO A 15 -8.45 -5.34 -10.01
C PRO A 15 -7.92 -6.77 -9.83
N ALA A 16 -7.93 -7.23 -8.58
CA ALA A 16 -7.62 -8.62 -8.25
C ALA A 16 -8.69 -9.56 -8.82
N GLY A 17 -8.31 -10.83 -9.02
CA GLY A 17 -9.26 -11.86 -9.41
C GLY A 17 -10.26 -12.21 -8.31
N VAL A 18 -11.38 -12.83 -8.69
CA VAL A 18 -12.48 -13.22 -7.79
C VAL A 18 -12.04 -14.16 -6.66
N ARG A 19 -10.94 -14.90 -6.84
CA ARG A 19 -10.38 -15.84 -5.83
C ARG A 19 -9.38 -15.19 -4.87
N HIS A 20 -9.40 -13.87 -4.71
CA HIS A 20 -8.46 -13.20 -3.80
C HIS A 20 -8.76 -13.63 -2.34
N PRO A 21 -7.75 -14.09 -1.57
CA PRO A 21 -7.97 -14.70 -0.25
C PRO A 21 -8.40 -13.71 0.84
N TRP A 22 -8.27 -12.40 0.58
CA TRP A 22 -8.60 -11.36 1.57
C TRP A 22 -10.10 -11.02 1.59
N PRO A 23 -10.65 -10.71 2.78
CA PRO A 23 -12.01 -10.24 2.94
C PRO A 23 -12.21 -8.86 2.30
N ASP A 24 -13.46 -8.47 2.03
CA ASP A 24 -13.78 -7.15 1.43
C ASP A 24 -13.69 -5.98 2.42
N GLN A 25 -13.64 -6.28 3.72
CA GLN A 25 -13.54 -5.28 4.78
C GLN A 25 -12.55 -5.73 5.86
N ILE A 26 -11.80 -4.78 6.41
CA ILE A 26 -10.89 -5.00 7.54
C ILE A 26 -11.29 -4.12 8.73
N ALA A 27 -11.12 -4.62 9.95
CA ALA A 27 -11.30 -3.82 11.15
C ALA A 27 -10.02 -3.01 11.40
N THR A 28 -10.10 -1.68 11.35
CA THR A 28 -8.96 -0.84 11.70
C THR A 28 -9.01 -0.50 13.18
N HIS A 29 -8.05 -1.00 13.97
CA HIS A 29 -8.00 -0.76 15.42
C HIS A 29 -7.54 0.67 15.79
N TRP A 30 -7.17 1.49 14.79
CA TRP A 30 -6.75 2.88 14.97
C TRP A 30 -7.90 3.91 14.83
N GLY A 31 -9.09 3.47 14.44
CA GLY A 31 -10.32 4.25 14.47
C GLY A 31 -11.35 3.56 15.37
N LYS A 32 -12.53 4.17 15.54
CA LYS A 32 -13.65 3.68 16.36
C LYS A 32 -14.20 2.35 15.82
N GLY A 33 -13.44 1.26 15.91
CA GLY A 33 -13.81 -0.12 15.53
C GLY A 33 -14.42 -0.30 14.13
N SER A 34 -14.23 0.64 13.22
CA SER A 34 -15.00 0.70 11.98
C SER A 34 -14.44 -0.33 10.98
N LYS A 35 -15.35 -1.09 10.35
CA LYS A 35 -14.98 -1.94 9.22
C LYS A 35 -14.75 -1.05 8.00
N THR A 36 -13.52 -1.05 7.48
CA THR A 36 -13.13 -0.25 6.33
C THR A 36 -13.12 -1.14 5.09
N PRO A 37 -13.82 -0.76 4.00
CA PRO A 37 -13.77 -1.50 2.74
C PRO A 37 -12.37 -1.40 2.12
N ILE A 38 -11.89 -2.49 1.54
CA ILE A 38 -10.62 -2.54 0.83
C ILE A 38 -10.83 -2.79 -0.66
N VAL A 39 -9.96 -2.21 -1.49
CA VAL A 39 -9.92 -2.47 -2.92
C VAL A 39 -8.77 -3.44 -3.19
N LYS A 40 -9.09 -4.64 -3.68
CA LYS A 40 -8.12 -5.70 -3.96
C LYS A 40 -7.56 -5.52 -5.37
N VAL A 41 -6.23 -5.50 -5.50
CA VAL A 41 -5.52 -5.26 -6.77
C VAL A 41 -4.46 -6.33 -7.02
N GLN A 42 -4.02 -6.47 -8.28
CA GLN A 42 -2.95 -7.41 -8.64
C GLN A 42 -1.59 -6.89 -8.15
N PRO A 43 -0.75 -7.72 -7.49
CA PRO A 43 0.56 -7.32 -6.98
C PRO A 43 1.61 -7.28 -8.10
N LYS A 44 1.40 -6.43 -9.11
CA LYS A 44 2.25 -6.34 -10.32
C LYS A 44 2.95 -4.99 -10.49
N VAL A 45 2.52 -3.98 -9.74
CA VAL A 45 3.02 -2.61 -9.84
C VAL A 45 4.07 -2.40 -8.74
N VAL A 46 5.28 -1.98 -9.12
CA VAL A 46 6.35 -1.67 -8.17
C VAL A 46 6.48 -0.15 -8.04
N VAL A 47 6.47 0.35 -6.81
CA VAL A 47 6.62 1.78 -6.52
C VAL A 47 7.71 2.00 -5.48
N GLU A 48 8.43 3.11 -5.63
CA GLU A 48 9.40 3.59 -4.65
C GLU A 48 8.68 4.53 -3.68
N VAL A 49 8.95 4.33 -2.40
CA VAL A 49 8.32 5.08 -1.31
C VAL A 49 9.39 5.59 -0.34
N ALA A 50 9.20 6.80 0.16
CA ALA A 50 9.99 7.35 1.25
C ALA A 50 9.22 7.13 2.55
N ALA A 51 9.79 6.34 3.46
CA ALA A 51 9.28 6.20 4.83
C ALA A 51 10.02 7.20 5.71
N ASP A 52 9.29 8.11 6.35
CA ASP A 52 9.87 8.96 7.38
C ASP A 52 9.82 8.20 8.71
N ALA A 53 10.97 8.04 9.36
CA ALA A 53 11.10 7.35 10.64
C ALA A 53 10.93 8.29 11.84
N ALA A 54 10.19 9.41 11.69
CA ALA A 54 9.96 10.30 12.82
C ALA A 54 8.98 9.70 13.82
N LEU A 55 9.52 9.30 14.96
CA LEU A 55 8.76 9.18 16.20
C LEU A 55 8.33 10.58 16.65
N GLN A 56 7.03 10.89 16.61
CA GLN A 56 6.52 12.12 17.23
C GLN A 56 5.67 11.77 18.44
N ALA A 57 6.06 12.28 19.61
CA ALA A 57 5.33 12.15 20.88
C ALA A 57 4.98 10.70 21.28
N GLY A 58 5.85 9.72 21.01
CA GLY A 58 5.63 8.31 21.36
C GLY A 58 4.72 7.56 20.37
N HIS A 59 4.24 8.21 19.31
CA HIS A 59 3.47 7.59 18.25
C HIS A 59 4.33 7.42 17.00
N TYR A 60 4.43 6.18 16.52
CA TYR A 60 4.99 5.88 15.22
C TYR A 60 4.08 6.45 14.14
N ARG A 61 4.42 7.65 13.67
CA ARG A 61 3.95 8.15 12.40
C ARG A 61 5.03 7.76 11.42
N HIS A 62 4.87 6.62 10.76
CA HIS A 62 5.64 6.31 9.57
C HIS A 62 4.82 6.76 8.36
N PRO A 63 4.71 8.08 8.05
CA PRO A 63 4.05 8.49 6.84
C PRO A 63 4.86 7.97 5.67
N LEU A 64 4.21 7.13 4.86
CA LEU A 64 4.78 6.61 3.64
C LEU A 64 4.42 7.55 2.50
N ARG A 65 5.43 8.15 1.86
CA ARG A 65 5.24 9.04 0.73
C ARG A 65 5.63 8.34 -0.57
N LEU A 66 4.73 8.29 -1.55
CA LEU A 66 5.06 7.84 -2.91
C LEU A 66 6.13 8.76 -3.52
N VAL A 67 7.23 8.17 -3.98
CA VAL A 67 8.32 8.84 -4.70
C VAL A 67 8.12 8.71 -6.20
N ARG A 68 8.06 7.48 -6.73
CA ARG A 68 7.90 7.21 -8.17
C ARG A 68 7.40 5.80 -8.45
N HIS A 69 6.77 5.59 -9.62
CA HIS A 69 6.54 4.26 -10.17
C HIS A 69 7.84 3.74 -10.81
N ARG A 70 8.19 2.47 -10.56
CA ARG A 70 9.38 1.79 -11.12
C ARG A 70 8.93 0.83 -12.22
N ALA A 71 8.59 1.37 -13.39
CA ALA A 71 8.16 0.57 -14.54
C ALA A 71 9.24 -0.41 -15.03
N ASP A 72 10.50 -0.13 -14.72
CA ASP A 72 11.67 -0.94 -15.07
C ASP A 72 11.85 -2.18 -14.18
N LEU A 73 11.11 -2.27 -13.06
CA LEU A 73 11.19 -3.37 -12.10
C LEU A 73 9.91 -4.18 -12.08
N ARG A 74 10.03 -5.51 -12.01
CA ARG A 74 8.89 -6.41 -11.76
C ARG A 74 8.93 -6.87 -10.29
N PRO A 75 7.82 -7.37 -9.75
CA PRO A 75 7.76 -7.81 -8.35
C PRO A 75 8.84 -8.83 -7.98
N GLY A 76 9.21 -9.73 -8.89
CA GLY A 76 10.26 -10.72 -8.66
C GLY A 76 11.69 -10.18 -8.71
N ASP A 77 11.88 -8.93 -9.17
CA ASP A 77 13.18 -8.26 -9.16
C ASP A 77 13.41 -7.49 -7.83
N VAL A 78 12.42 -7.49 -6.92
CA VAL A 78 12.50 -6.86 -5.59
C VAL A 78 12.73 -7.95 -4.55
N ASP A 79 13.72 -7.76 -3.68
CA ASP A 79 13.98 -8.68 -2.57
C ASP A 79 12.76 -8.75 -1.64
N THR A 80 12.20 -9.95 -1.49
CA THR A 80 11.16 -10.19 -0.50
C THR A 80 11.82 -10.33 0.85
N LEU A 81 11.37 -9.55 1.84
CA LEU A 81 11.83 -9.68 3.23
C LEU A 81 11.92 -11.16 3.62
N PRO A 82 13.05 -11.65 4.12
CA PRO A 82 13.23 -13.06 4.42
C PRO A 82 12.22 -13.50 5.50
N GLY A 83 11.36 -14.47 5.16
CA GLY A 83 10.48 -15.17 6.11
C GLY A 83 8.98 -14.84 6.04
N SER A 84 8.36 -14.85 4.86
CA SER A 84 6.89 -14.88 4.70
C SER A 84 6.39 -16.23 4.17
#